data_AF-Q4UJI4-F1
#
_entry.id   AF-Q4UJI4-F1
#
_cell.length_a   1.000
_cell.length_b   1.000
_cell.length_c   1.000
_cell.angle_alpha   90.00
_cell.angle_beta   90.00
_cell.angle_gamma   90.00
#
_symmetry.space_group_name_H-M   'P 1'
#
loop_
_entity.id
_entity.type
_entity.pdbx_description
1 polymer ?
#
loop_
_entity_poly.entity_id
_entity_poly.type
_entity_poly.pdbx_seq_one_letter_code
_entity_poly.pdbx_strand_id
1 'polypeptide(L)'
;MALKKRPLQISQQKIENLANELADKPYGYTKEDDTLVRTTISLPASVLFKLEDLSRHNKRTRSSLKSVSAIIRDCIAKSLNI
;
A
#
# COMPACT_ATOMS: atom_id res chain seq x y z
N MET A 1 -7.70 -54.19 -1.42
CA MET A 1 -8.34 -53.10 -0.64
C MET A 1 -9.07 -52.20 -1.63
N ALA A 2 -10.40 -52.10 -1.54
CA ALA A 2 -11.19 -51.24 -2.42
C ALA A 2 -11.36 -49.84 -1.79
N LEU A 3 -11.03 -48.79 -2.54
CA LEU A 3 -11.17 -47.40 -2.09
C LEU A 3 -12.66 -47.01 -2.10
N LYS A 4 -13.24 -46.86 -0.91
CA LYS A 4 -14.63 -46.41 -0.72
C LYS A 4 -14.74 -44.92 -1.10
N LYS A 5 -15.23 -44.63 -2.31
CA LYS A 5 -15.50 -43.24 -2.76
C LYS A 5 -16.60 -42.64 -1.86
N ARG A 6 -16.27 -41.60 -1.10
CA ARG A 6 -17.24 -40.83 -0.32
C ARG A 6 -18.05 -39.95 -1.27
N PRO A 7 -19.40 -39.96 -1.23
CA PRO A 7 -20.20 -39.05 -2.04
C PRO A 7 -20.04 -37.63 -1.51
N LEU A 8 -19.49 -36.75 -2.35
CA LEU A 8 -19.44 -35.31 -2.10
C LEU A 8 -20.87 -34.76 -2.22
N GLN A 9 -21.59 -34.67 -1.10
CA GLN A 9 -22.83 -33.88 -1.02
C GLN A 9 -22.45 -32.39 -1.07
N ILE A 10 -22.27 -31.87 -2.28
CA ILE A 10 -22.09 -30.44 -2.52
C ILE A 10 -23.50 -29.85 -2.56
N SER A 11 -23.86 -29.03 -1.58
CA SER A 11 -25.15 -28.33 -1.61
C SER A 11 -25.10 -27.21 -2.64
N GLN A 12 -26.18 -27.00 -3.39
CA GLN A 12 -26.29 -25.94 -4.40
C GLN A 12 -25.98 -24.56 -3.83
N GLN A 13 -26.36 -24.30 -2.57
CA GLN A 13 -26.05 -23.06 -1.87
C GLN A 13 -24.55 -22.81 -1.70
N LYS A 14 -23.74 -23.87 -1.49
CA LYS A 14 -22.28 -23.72 -1.43
C LYS A 14 -21.69 -23.39 -2.80
N ILE A 15 -22.32 -23.86 -3.88
CA ILE A 15 -21.91 -23.55 -5.25
C ILE A 15 -22.24 -22.09 -5.57
N GLU A 16 -23.44 -21.62 -5.22
CA GLU A 16 -23.88 -20.24 -5.46
C GLU A 16 -23.06 -19.23 -4.65
N ASN A 17 -22.78 -19.52 -3.38
CA ASN A 17 -21.92 -18.66 -2.56
C ASN A 17 -20.49 -18.58 -3.13
N LEU A 18 -19.94 -19.72 -3.56
CA LEU A 18 -18.63 -19.74 -4.22
C LEU A 18 -18.66 -18.97 -5.54
N ALA A 19 -19.72 -19.11 -6.35
CA ALA A 19 -19.87 -18.40 -7.61
C ALA A 19 -19.94 -16.88 -7.41
N ASN A 20 -20.65 -16.40 -6.38
CA ASN A 20 -20.72 -14.99 -6.03
C ASN A 20 -19.36 -14.46 -5.53
N GLU A 21 -18.66 -15.21 -4.66
CA GLU A 21 -17.31 -14.85 -4.21
C GLU A 21 -16.27 -14.79 -5.35
N LEU A 22 -16.48 -15.59 -6.40
CA LEU A 22 -15.62 -15.59 -7.59
C LEU A 22 -16.02 -14.46 -8.56
N ALA A 23 -17.30 -14.14 -8.69
CA ALA A 23 -17.77 -13.06 -9.56
C ALA A 23 -17.27 -11.68 -9.09
N ASP A 24 -17.22 -11.46 -7.77
CA ASP A 24 -16.83 -10.16 -7.19
C ASP A 24 -15.31 -9.97 -7.07
N LYS A 25 -14.51 -11.02 -7.30
CA LYS A 25 -13.05 -10.89 -7.34
C LYS A 25 -12.66 -10.33 -8.71
N PRO A 26 -11.99 -9.17 -8.78
CA PRO A 26 -11.55 -8.60 -10.04
C PRO A 26 -10.34 -9.40 -10.54
N TYR A 27 -10.59 -10.58 -11.07
CA TYR A 27 -9.58 -11.43 -11.71
C TYR A 27 -8.98 -10.65 -12.90
N GLY A 28 -7.74 -10.19 -12.73
CA GLY A 28 -7.00 -9.42 -13.75
C GLY A 28 -6.70 -7.97 -13.39
N TYR A 29 -7.26 -7.40 -12.31
CA TYR A 29 -6.77 -6.15 -11.76
C TYR A 29 -5.73 -6.43 -10.67
N THR A 30 -4.47 -6.56 -11.08
CA THR A 30 -3.39 -6.15 -10.19
C THR A 30 -3.54 -4.64 -10.04
N LYS A 31 -4.21 -4.19 -8.97
CA LYS A 31 -3.96 -2.82 -8.54
C LYS A 31 -2.46 -2.77 -8.29
N GLU A 32 -1.76 -1.94 -9.06
CA GLU A 32 -0.44 -1.48 -8.68
C GLU A 32 -0.66 -0.63 -7.43
N ASP A 33 -0.87 -1.30 -6.30
CA ASP A 33 -0.95 -0.65 -5.02
C ASP A 33 0.47 -0.16 -4.76
N ASP A 34 0.76 1.06 -5.21
CA ASP A 34 2.00 1.79 -4.92
C ASP A 34 1.98 2.17 -3.42
N THR A 35 2.04 1.12 -2.62
CA THR A 35 1.90 1.16 -1.18
C THR A 35 3.14 1.79 -0.61
N LEU A 36 2.95 2.69 0.35
CA LEU A 36 4.05 3.40 0.96
C LEU A 36 4.89 2.42 1.81
N VAL A 37 6.10 2.10 1.37
CA VAL A 37 7.03 1.24 2.11
C VAL A 37 7.90 2.06 3.06
N ARG A 38 8.13 1.55 4.27
CA ARG A 38 9.06 2.17 5.23
C ARG A 38 10.50 1.94 4.79
N THR A 39 11.18 3.02 4.44
CA THR A 39 12.60 3.03 4.10
C THR A 39 13.42 3.74 5.17
N THR A 40 14.53 3.13 5.58
CA THR A 40 15.55 3.78 6.44
C THR A 40 16.64 4.35 5.54
N ILE A 41 16.91 5.64 5.67
CA ILE A 41 17.95 6.34 4.91
C ILE A 41 18.97 6.95 5.86
N SER A 42 20.23 6.98 5.44
CA SER A 42 21.30 7.68 6.15
C SER A 42 21.48 9.06 5.54
N LEU A 43 21.41 10.11 6.36
CA LEU A 43 21.59 11.50 5.95
C LEU A 43 22.61 12.18 6.86
N PRO A 44 23.33 13.21 6.38
CA PRO A 44 24.12 14.07 7.25
C PRO A 44 23.24 14.73 8.32
N ALA A 45 23.75 14.83 9.55
CA ALA A 45 23.00 15.38 10.69
C ALA A 45 22.48 16.80 10.41
N SER A 46 23.30 17.66 9.80
CA SER A 46 22.92 19.03 9.43
C SER A 46 21.73 19.10 8.47
N VAL A 47 21.55 18.09 7.61
CA VAL A 47 20.43 18.02 6.67
C VAL A 47 19.16 17.60 7.41
N LEU A 48 19.28 16.62 8.32
CA LEU A 48 18.15 16.16 9.13
C LEU A 48 17.54 17.29 9.97
N PHE A 49 18.36 18.09 10.66
CA PHE A 49 17.88 19.24 11.44
C PHE A 49 17.12 20.26 10.58
N LYS A 50 17.63 20.58 9.39
CA LYS A 50 16.95 21.48 8.46
C LYS A 50 15.59 20.94 8.01
N LEU A 51 15.50 19.64 7.72
CA LEU A 51 14.25 19.01 7.31
C LEU A 51 13.20 19.01 8.43
N GLU A 52 13.62 18.81 9.67
CA GLU A 52 12.74 18.88 10.84
C GLU A 52 12.20 20.29 11.08
N ASP A 53 13.07 21.31 10.96
CA ASP A 53 12.66 22.71 11.06
C ASP A 53 11.66 23.08 9.96
N LEU A 54 11.91 22.67 8.72
CA LEU A 54 10.99 22.86 7.59
C LEU A 54 9.64 22.18 7.83
N SER A 55 9.65 20.93 8.27
CA SER A 55 8.44 20.19 8.66
C SER A 55 7.65 20.92 9.73
N ARG A 56 8.32 21.43 10.77
CA ARG A 56 7.69 22.15 11.88
C ARG A 56 7.12 23.49 11.43
N HIS A 57 7.84 24.21 10.58
CA HIS A 57 7.37 25.46 9.98
C HIS A 57 6.13 25.23 9.11
N ASN A 58 6.18 24.25 8.20
CA ASN A 58 5.06 23.87 7.33
C ASN A 58 3.81 23.46 8.10
N LYS A 59 3.99 22.79 9.25
CA LYS A 59 2.87 22.43 10.13
C LYS A 59 2.20 23.67 10.73
N ARG A 60 2.97 24.71 11.10
CA ARG A 60 2.45 25.97 11.64
C ARG A 60 1.76 26.82 10.56
N THR A 61 2.29 26.81 9.34
CA THR A 61 1.75 27.56 8.19
C THR A 61 0.62 26.82 7.47
N ARG A 62 0.21 25.63 7.94
CA ARG A 62 -0.81 24.75 7.33
C ARG A 62 -0.50 24.31 5.89
N SER A 63 0.77 24.25 5.51
CA SER A 63 1.21 23.74 4.21
C SER A 63 0.98 22.22 4.07
N SER A 64 1.03 21.69 2.84
CA SER A 64 0.82 20.28 2.51
C SER A 64 1.96 19.37 3.00
N LEU A 65 3.20 19.86 2.99
CA LEU A 65 4.41 19.08 3.33
C LEU A 65 4.73 19.13 4.83
N LYS A 66 3.94 18.41 5.63
CA LYS A 66 4.01 18.48 7.11
C LYS A 66 5.02 17.52 7.75
N SER A 67 5.47 16.50 7.03
CA SER A 67 6.43 15.50 7.52
C SER A 67 7.71 15.51 6.71
N VAL A 68 8.81 15.10 7.35
CA VAL A 68 10.09 14.88 6.69
C VAL A 68 9.94 13.88 5.53
N SER A 69 9.15 12.81 5.72
CA SER A 69 8.84 11.86 4.65
C SER A 69 8.10 12.47 3.47
N ALA A 70 7.17 13.42 3.69
CA ALA A 70 6.49 14.12 2.61
C ALA A 70 7.44 15.04 1.83
N ILE A 71 8.32 15.76 2.54
CA ILE A 71 9.32 16.63 1.93
C ILE A 71 10.30 15.81 1.07
N ILE A 72 10.77 14.67 1.59
CA ILE A 72 11.70 13.80 0.86
C ILE A 72 11.04 13.22 -0.39
N ARG A 73 9.78 12.77 -0.29
CA ARG A 73 9.04 12.26 -1.46
C ARG A 73 8.89 13.33 -2.53
N ASP A 74 8.48 14.55 -2.16
CA ASP A 74 8.35 15.67 -3.09
C ASP A 74 9.70 16.02 -3.75
N CYS A 75 10.79 15.95 -2.99
CA CYS A 75 12.14 16.17 -3.52
C CYS A 75 12.57 15.08 -4.50
N ILE A 76 12.30 13.81 -4.19
CA ILE A 76 12.59 12.66 -5.06
C ILE A 76 11.75 12.72 -6.34
N ALA A 77 10.45 12.99 -6.22
CA ALA A 77 9.53 13.19 -7.33
C ALA A 77 10.04 14.28 -8.29
N LYS A 78 10.41 15.45 -7.74
CA LYS A 78 11.03 16.54 -8.51
C LYS A 78 12.36 16.17 -9.16
N SER A 79 13.20 15.37 -8.49
CA SER A 79 14.49 14.97 -9.05
C SER A 79 14.35 13.93 -10.16
N LEU A 80 13.34 13.06 -10.09
CA LEU A 80 13.09 11.99 -11.05
C LEU A 80 12.10 12.41 -12.15
N ASN A 81 11.48 13.59 -12.04
CA ASN A 81 10.36 14.06 -12.88
C ASN A 81 9.19 13.06 -12.93
N ILE A 82 8.85 12.49 -11.77
CA ILE A 82 7.71 11.56 -11.58
C ILE A 82 6.66 12.23 -10.71
#